data_AF-A0A376WWE2-F1
#
_entry.id   AF-A0A376WWE2-F1
#
_cell.length_a   1.000
_cell.length_b   1.000
_cell.length_c   1.000
_cell.angle_alpha   90.00
_cell.angle_beta   90.00
_cell.angle_gamma   90.00
#
_symmetry.space_group_name_H-M   'P 1'
#
loop_
_entity.id
_entity.type
_entity.pdbx_description
1 polymer ?
#
loop_
_entity_poly.entity_id
_entity_poly.type
_entity_poly.pdbx_seq_one_letter_code
_entity_poly.pdbx_strand_id
1 'polypeptide(L)'
;MPWSFDLIATRAIDMARHLNATIINEGDINTRRVKSVTFCARSIPHMLEHFRAGSLLVTSADRPDVLVAACLAAMNGVEIGALLLTGGYEMDARISKLCERAFATGLPVFMVNTNTWQTSLSLQSFNLEVPVDDHERIEKVQEYVANYINADWIESLTATSERSRRLSPPAFRYQLTELARKAGKRIVLPEGDEPRTVKAAAICAERGIATCVLLGNPAEINRVAASQGVELGAGIEIVDPEVVRESYVWSSGRTA
;
A
#
# COMPACT_ATOMS: atom_id res chain seq x y z
N MET A 1 9.43 17.16 -13.06
CA MET A 1 9.14 15.96 -12.26
C MET A 1 9.31 14.74 -13.16
N PRO A 2 9.98 13.67 -12.71
CA PRO A 2 10.03 12.43 -13.47
C PRO A 2 8.63 11.79 -13.53
N TRP A 3 8.42 10.92 -14.51
CA TRP A 3 7.17 10.22 -14.68
C TRP A 3 7.23 8.83 -14.02
N SER A 4 6.13 8.37 -13.40
CA SER A 4 6.07 7.09 -12.68
C SER A 4 4.79 6.32 -13.01
N PHE A 5 4.94 5.08 -13.49
CA PHE A 5 3.84 4.16 -13.81
C PHE A 5 2.99 3.81 -12.59
N ASP A 6 3.61 3.68 -11.40
CA ASP A 6 2.90 3.23 -10.20
C ASP A 6 1.89 4.27 -9.70
N LEU A 7 2.04 5.54 -10.09
CA LEU A 7 1.12 6.63 -9.73
C LEU A 7 -0.18 6.63 -10.54
N ILE A 8 -0.17 6.01 -11.72
CA ILE A 8 -1.34 5.94 -12.61
C ILE A 8 -2.05 4.58 -12.57
N ALA A 9 -1.51 3.60 -11.83
CA ALA A 9 -2.10 2.28 -11.72
C ALA A 9 -3.49 2.37 -11.08
N THR A 10 -4.51 1.86 -11.78
CA THR A 10 -5.91 1.91 -11.34
C THR A 10 -6.28 0.61 -10.64
N ARG A 11 -7.35 0.61 -9.84
CA ARG A 11 -7.82 -0.64 -9.24
C ARG A 11 -8.61 -1.42 -10.27
N ALA A 12 -8.59 -2.74 -10.16
CA ALA A 12 -9.39 -3.61 -11.01
C ALA A 12 -10.90 -3.27 -10.92
N ILE A 13 -11.37 -2.83 -9.75
CA ILE A 13 -12.77 -2.39 -9.56
C ILE A 13 -13.11 -1.14 -10.39
N ASP A 14 -12.16 -0.22 -10.58
CA ASP A 14 -12.40 1.00 -11.36
C ASP A 14 -12.64 0.63 -12.84
N MET A 15 -11.87 -0.32 -13.36
CA MET A 15 -12.07 -0.86 -14.71
C MET A 15 -13.37 -1.63 -14.85
N ALA A 16 -13.73 -2.47 -13.88
CA ALA A 16 -14.99 -3.20 -13.88
C ALA A 16 -16.21 -2.26 -13.88
N ARG A 17 -16.17 -1.19 -13.08
CA ARG A 17 -17.21 -0.15 -13.04
C ARG A 17 -17.34 0.59 -14.35
N HIS A 18 -16.22 1.04 -14.93
CA HIS A 18 -16.21 1.75 -16.21
C HIS A 18 -16.79 0.90 -17.36
N LEU A 19 -16.49 -0.39 -17.36
CA LEU A 19 -16.99 -1.33 -18.37
C LEU A 19 -18.39 -1.86 -18.08
N ASN A 20 -19.00 -1.50 -16.94
CA ASN A 20 -20.24 -2.10 -16.45
C ASN A 20 -20.17 -3.64 -16.44
N ALA A 21 -19.04 -4.17 -15.98
CA ALA A 21 -18.74 -5.59 -16.03
C ALA A 21 -19.47 -6.37 -14.92
N THR A 22 -19.83 -7.62 -15.23
CA THR A 22 -20.34 -8.58 -14.25
C THR A 22 -19.16 -9.25 -13.55
N ILE A 23 -19.14 -9.21 -12.21
CA ILE A 23 -18.08 -9.84 -11.43
C ILE A 23 -18.32 -11.35 -11.41
N ILE A 24 -17.32 -12.13 -11.85
CA ILE A 24 -17.34 -13.60 -11.85
C ILE A 24 -16.64 -14.14 -10.61
N ASN A 25 -15.48 -13.54 -10.28
CA ASN A 25 -14.77 -13.76 -9.03
C ASN A 25 -14.33 -12.41 -8.47
N GLU A 26 -14.75 -12.08 -7.26
CA GLU A 26 -14.40 -10.82 -6.63
C GLU A 26 -12.89 -10.75 -6.35
N GLY A 27 -12.31 -11.79 -5.73
CA GLY A 27 -10.91 -11.77 -5.32
C GLY A 27 -10.54 -10.47 -4.59
N ASP A 28 -9.38 -9.90 -4.91
CA ASP A 28 -8.93 -8.62 -4.35
C ASP A 28 -9.29 -7.41 -5.22
N ILE A 29 -10.41 -7.44 -5.96
CA ILE A 29 -10.74 -6.43 -6.98
C ILE A 29 -10.68 -4.97 -6.48
N ASN A 30 -10.98 -4.75 -5.19
CA ASN A 30 -10.99 -3.44 -4.55
C ASN A 30 -9.60 -2.86 -4.27
N THR A 31 -8.55 -3.68 -4.26
CA THR A 31 -7.18 -3.24 -3.95
C THR A 31 -6.18 -3.61 -5.05
N ARG A 32 -6.48 -4.65 -5.83
CA ARG A 32 -5.62 -5.15 -6.91
C ARG A 32 -5.41 -4.07 -7.97
N ARG A 33 -4.15 -3.70 -8.22
CA ARG A 33 -3.78 -2.65 -9.17
C ARG A 33 -3.48 -3.19 -10.56
N VAL A 34 -4.01 -2.53 -11.58
CA VAL A 34 -3.76 -2.78 -12.99
C VAL A 34 -2.74 -1.77 -13.51
N LYS A 35 -1.63 -2.28 -14.01
CA LYS A 35 -0.50 -1.51 -14.56
C LYS A 35 -0.44 -1.56 -16.08
N SER A 36 -0.97 -2.62 -16.68
CA SER A 36 -0.99 -2.81 -18.14
C SER A 36 -2.21 -3.60 -18.56
N VAL A 37 -2.61 -3.43 -19.83
CA VAL A 37 -3.71 -4.20 -20.45
C VAL A 37 -3.13 -5.02 -21.59
N THR A 38 -3.40 -6.32 -21.60
CA THR A 38 -2.94 -7.25 -22.64
C THR A 38 -4.12 -7.97 -23.26
N PHE A 39 -4.25 -7.90 -24.58
CA PHE A 39 -5.25 -8.67 -25.33
C PHE A 39 -4.69 -10.03 -25.75
N CYS A 40 -5.23 -11.10 -25.19
CA CYS A 40 -4.78 -12.46 -25.39
C CYS A 40 -5.38 -13.07 -26.68
N ALA A 41 -4.93 -12.58 -27.84
CA ALA A 41 -5.40 -13.02 -29.14
C ALA A 41 -4.56 -14.14 -29.80
N ARG A 42 -3.36 -14.41 -29.27
CA ARG A 42 -2.41 -15.39 -29.83
C ARG A 42 -2.56 -16.78 -29.19
N SER A 43 -1.65 -17.70 -29.48
CA SER A 43 -1.51 -18.95 -28.71
C SER A 43 -0.75 -18.69 -27.40
N ILE A 44 -0.96 -19.55 -26.40
CA ILE A 44 -0.36 -19.41 -25.06
C ILE A 44 1.16 -19.18 -25.09
N PRO A 45 1.97 -19.97 -25.83
CA PRO A 45 3.43 -19.80 -25.83
C PRO A 45 3.89 -18.39 -26.23
N HIS A 46 3.11 -17.68 -27.04
CA HIS A 46 3.42 -16.34 -27.54
C HIS A 46 2.84 -15.19 -26.70
N MET A 47 2.20 -15.50 -25.57
CA MET A 47 1.66 -14.49 -24.66
C MET A 47 2.07 -14.67 -23.20
N LEU A 48 2.72 -15.79 -22.84
CA LEU A 48 3.19 -16.04 -21.47
C LEU A 48 4.09 -14.92 -20.94
N GLU A 49 4.86 -14.27 -21.82
CA GLU A 49 5.71 -13.13 -21.41
C GLU A 49 4.92 -11.93 -20.90
N HIS A 50 3.61 -11.85 -21.17
CA HIS A 50 2.73 -10.79 -20.72
C HIS A 50 1.95 -11.12 -19.44
N PHE A 51 2.08 -12.35 -18.92
CA PHE A 51 1.44 -12.78 -17.68
C PHE A 51 2.32 -12.29 -16.54
N ARG A 52 2.15 -11.02 -16.17
CA ARG A 52 3.00 -10.31 -15.20
C ARG A 52 2.18 -9.70 -14.09
N ALA A 53 2.84 -9.35 -13.00
CA ALA A 53 2.21 -8.65 -11.89
C ALA A 53 1.51 -7.37 -12.39
N GLY A 54 0.23 -7.21 -12.04
CA GLY A 54 -0.58 -6.07 -12.43
C GLY A 54 -1.08 -6.06 -13.88
N SER A 55 -0.89 -7.11 -14.67
CA SER A 55 -1.48 -7.17 -16.02
C SER A 55 -2.98 -7.46 -15.95
N LEU A 56 -3.81 -6.66 -16.62
CA LEU A 56 -5.18 -7.03 -17.00
C LEU A 56 -5.10 -7.88 -18.27
N LEU A 57 -5.43 -9.16 -18.15
CA LEU A 57 -5.48 -10.07 -19.28
C LEU A 57 -6.90 -10.06 -19.86
N VAL A 58 -7.05 -9.63 -21.11
CA VAL A 58 -8.34 -9.55 -21.82
C VAL A 58 -8.42 -10.71 -22.79
N THR A 59 -9.41 -11.58 -22.63
CA THR A 59 -9.64 -12.71 -23.53
C THR A 59 -11.13 -12.95 -23.73
N SER A 60 -11.49 -13.65 -24.80
CA SER A 60 -12.88 -14.03 -25.03
C SER A 60 -13.25 -15.22 -24.14
N ALA A 61 -14.48 -15.25 -23.63
CA ALA A 61 -14.95 -16.32 -22.75
C ALA A 61 -14.92 -17.72 -23.42
N ASP A 62 -14.86 -17.78 -24.75
CA ASP A 62 -14.67 -19.00 -25.55
C ASP A 62 -13.20 -19.50 -25.60
N ARG A 63 -12.26 -18.82 -24.94
CA ARG A 63 -10.84 -19.20 -24.79
C ARG A 63 -10.54 -19.70 -23.36
N PRO A 64 -11.11 -20.85 -22.94
CA PRO A 64 -10.86 -21.40 -21.60
C PRO A 64 -9.38 -21.78 -21.39
N ASP A 65 -8.63 -22.03 -22.46
CA ASP A 65 -7.19 -22.28 -22.42
C ASP A 65 -6.41 -21.09 -21.82
N VAL A 66 -6.79 -19.85 -22.17
CA VAL A 66 -6.17 -18.63 -21.65
C VAL A 66 -6.53 -18.43 -20.18
N LEU A 67 -7.80 -18.62 -19.83
CA LEU A 67 -8.27 -18.55 -18.44
C LEU A 67 -7.51 -19.55 -17.55
N VAL A 68 -7.40 -20.81 -17.98
CA VAL A 68 -6.69 -21.85 -17.22
C VAL A 68 -5.19 -21.54 -17.11
N ALA A 69 -4.57 -21.05 -18.19
CA ALA A 69 -3.17 -20.63 -18.14
C ALA A 69 -2.94 -19.46 -17.16
N ALA A 70 -3.85 -18.47 -17.14
CA ALA A 70 -3.77 -17.34 -16.22
C ALA A 70 -3.96 -17.81 -14.76
N CYS A 71 -4.90 -18.73 -14.54
CA CYS A 71 -5.12 -19.35 -13.24
C CYS A 71 -3.88 -20.11 -12.74
N LEU A 72 -3.23 -20.87 -13.61
CA LEU A 72 -1.99 -21.56 -13.28
C LEU A 72 -0.86 -20.56 -12.94
N ALA A 73 -0.73 -19.49 -13.70
CA ALA A 73 0.25 -18.43 -13.41
C ALA A 73 -0.02 -17.76 -12.05
N ALA A 74 -1.28 -17.46 -11.73
CA ALA A 74 -1.68 -16.92 -10.43
C ALA A 74 -1.37 -17.88 -9.28
N MET A 75 -1.68 -19.17 -9.44
CA MET A 75 -1.33 -20.20 -8.45
C MET A 75 0.18 -20.35 -8.23
N ASN A 76 0.99 -20.01 -9.24
CA ASN A 76 2.45 -19.98 -9.13
C ASN A 76 3.00 -18.67 -8.55
N GLY A 77 2.12 -17.78 -8.04
CA GLY A 77 2.51 -16.55 -7.34
C GLY A 77 2.59 -15.31 -8.23
N VAL A 78 2.18 -15.38 -9.50
CA VAL A 78 2.09 -14.18 -10.34
C VAL A 78 0.85 -13.38 -9.93
N GLU A 79 1.04 -12.17 -9.41
CA GLU A 79 -0.04 -11.27 -9.03
C GLU A 79 -0.71 -10.59 -10.23
N ILE A 80 -1.39 -11.38 -11.08
CA ILE A 80 -2.15 -10.87 -12.22
C ILE A 80 -3.15 -9.81 -11.74
N GLY A 81 -3.21 -8.68 -12.43
CA GLY A 81 -4.05 -7.54 -12.04
C GLY A 81 -5.54 -7.87 -12.10
N ALA A 82 -5.97 -8.55 -13.17
CA ALA A 82 -7.29 -9.17 -13.29
C ALA A 82 -7.39 -9.96 -14.61
N LEU A 83 -8.43 -10.78 -14.73
CA LEU A 83 -8.88 -11.36 -15.99
C LEU A 83 -10.21 -10.72 -16.42
N LEU A 84 -10.25 -10.20 -17.63
CA LEU A 84 -11.45 -9.66 -18.26
C LEU A 84 -11.90 -10.59 -19.40
N LEU A 85 -13.08 -11.17 -19.23
CA LEU A 85 -13.72 -12.05 -20.21
C LEU A 85 -14.66 -11.23 -21.10
N THR A 86 -14.54 -11.37 -22.43
CA THR A 86 -15.41 -10.70 -23.41
C THR A 86 -16.41 -11.66 -24.03
N GLY A 87 -17.45 -11.13 -24.68
CA GLY A 87 -18.43 -11.89 -25.45
C GLY A 87 -19.68 -12.31 -24.69
N GLY A 88 -19.79 -12.03 -23.38
CA GLY A 88 -21.02 -12.23 -22.60
C GLY A 88 -21.51 -13.67 -22.48
N TYR A 89 -20.65 -14.67 -22.74
CA TYR A 89 -20.99 -16.07 -22.59
C TYR A 89 -20.89 -16.51 -21.13
N GLU A 90 -21.81 -17.34 -20.65
CA GLU A 90 -21.64 -17.97 -19.34
C GLU A 90 -20.39 -18.86 -19.33
N MET A 91 -19.60 -18.74 -18.26
CA MET A 91 -18.43 -19.58 -18.06
C MET A 91 -18.85 -21.02 -17.77
N ASP A 92 -18.27 -21.98 -18.50
CA ASP A 92 -18.56 -23.41 -18.30
C ASP A 92 -18.23 -23.82 -16.85
N ALA A 93 -19.19 -24.45 -16.17
CA ALA A 93 -19.08 -24.84 -14.77
C ALA A 93 -17.87 -25.77 -14.50
N ARG A 94 -17.45 -26.59 -15.48
CA ARG A 94 -16.27 -27.45 -15.35
C ARG A 94 -14.98 -26.64 -15.34
N ILE A 95 -14.91 -25.59 -16.15
CA ILE A 95 -13.78 -24.65 -16.17
C ILE A 95 -13.76 -23.82 -14.88
N SER A 96 -14.92 -23.33 -14.44
CA SER A 96 -15.04 -22.64 -13.16
C SER A 96 -14.50 -23.49 -12.00
N LYS A 97 -14.90 -24.76 -11.94
CA LYS A 97 -14.45 -25.71 -10.92
C LYS A 97 -12.95 -26.01 -11.02
N LEU A 98 -12.41 -26.10 -12.24
CA LEU A 98 -10.97 -26.28 -12.45
C LEU A 98 -10.16 -25.09 -11.93
N CYS A 99 -10.67 -23.88 -12.11
CA CYS A 99 -10.00 -22.62 -11.75
C CYS A 99 -10.26 -22.17 -10.30
N GLU A 100 -11.12 -22.87 -9.54
CA GLU A 100 -11.56 -22.48 -8.19
C GLU A 100 -10.40 -22.18 -7.24
N ARG A 101 -9.33 -22.99 -7.29
CA ARG A 101 -8.14 -22.76 -6.45
C ARG A 101 -7.39 -21.48 -6.81
N ALA A 102 -7.33 -21.13 -8.08
CA ALA A 102 -6.73 -19.87 -8.52
C ALA A 102 -7.60 -18.68 -8.14
N PHE A 103 -8.92 -18.81 -8.21
CA PHE A 103 -9.84 -17.77 -7.74
C PHE A 103 -9.67 -17.47 -6.25
N ALA A 104 -9.41 -18.51 -5.45
CA ALA A 104 -9.11 -18.40 -4.03
C ALA A 104 -7.77 -17.71 -3.72
N THR A 105 -6.87 -17.47 -4.69
CA THR A 105 -5.64 -16.70 -4.48
C THR A 105 -5.87 -15.18 -4.52
N GLY A 106 -7.12 -14.73 -4.62
CA GLY A 106 -7.48 -13.32 -4.72
C GLY A 106 -7.47 -12.77 -6.16
N LEU A 107 -7.42 -13.64 -7.19
CA LEU A 107 -7.42 -13.24 -8.61
C LEU A 107 -8.78 -12.65 -9.03
N PRO A 108 -8.89 -11.35 -9.36
CA PRO A 108 -10.15 -10.79 -9.81
C PRO A 108 -10.51 -11.27 -11.22
N VAL A 109 -11.76 -11.67 -11.43
CA VAL A 109 -12.28 -12.08 -12.75
C VAL A 109 -13.63 -11.42 -12.99
N PHE A 110 -13.78 -10.75 -14.11
CA PHE A 110 -15.04 -10.10 -14.49
C PHE A 110 -15.28 -10.19 -15.99
N MET A 111 -16.53 -10.00 -16.38
CA MET A 111 -17.01 -10.25 -17.73
C MET A 111 -17.79 -9.08 -18.29
N VAL A 112 -17.63 -8.83 -19.58
CA VAL A 112 -18.41 -7.86 -20.35
C VAL A 112 -19.12 -8.53 -21.51
N ASN A 113 -20.27 -7.98 -21.89
CA ASN A 113 -21.07 -8.47 -23.01
C ASN A 113 -20.55 -8.00 -24.38
N THR A 114 -19.64 -7.03 -24.38
CA THR A 114 -18.99 -6.51 -25.59
C THR A 114 -17.96 -7.48 -26.16
N ASN A 115 -17.71 -7.40 -27.47
CA ASN A 115 -16.61 -8.14 -28.08
C ASN A 115 -15.25 -7.48 -27.78
N THR A 116 -14.15 -8.16 -28.13
CA THR A 116 -12.79 -7.70 -27.86
C THR A 116 -12.47 -6.32 -28.45
N TRP A 117 -12.98 -6.01 -29.65
CA TRP A 117 -12.75 -4.72 -30.30
C TRP A 117 -13.50 -3.57 -29.61
N GLN A 118 -14.78 -3.78 -29.28
CA GLN A 118 -15.55 -2.79 -28.52
C GLN A 118 -14.96 -2.56 -27.14
N THR A 119 -14.55 -3.64 -26.47
CA THR A 119 -13.91 -3.58 -25.15
C THR A 119 -12.60 -2.80 -25.20
N SER A 120 -11.80 -2.95 -26.27
CA SER A 120 -10.55 -2.19 -26.41
C SER A 120 -10.80 -0.69 -26.59
N LEU A 121 -11.81 -0.31 -27.36
CA LEU A 121 -12.21 1.10 -27.50
C LEU A 121 -12.67 1.70 -26.16
N SER A 122 -13.48 0.96 -25.40
CA SER A 122 -13.93 1.40 -24.07
C SER A 122 -12.78 1.52 -23.06
N LEU A 123 -11.81 0.60 -23.09
CA LEU A 123 -10.62 0.68 -22.25
C LEU A 123 -9.69 1.84 -22.65
N GLN A 124 -9.60 2.17 -23.95
CA GLN A 124 -8.84 3.34 -24.40
C GLN A 124 -9.43 4.66 -23.90
N SER A 125 -10.75 4.75 -23.77
CA SER A 125 -11.43 5.94 -23.25
C SER A 125 -11.54 5.95 -21.72
N PHE A 126 -10.82 5.08 -21.01
CA PHE A 126 -10.84 5.02 -19.55
C PHE A 126 -10.19 6.26 -18.94
N ASN A 127 -10.87 6.90 -18.00
CA ASN A 127 -10.37 8.09 -17.31
C ASN A 127 -9.36 7.69 -16.20
N LEU A 128 -8.13 8.19 -16.29
CA LEU A 128 -7.06 7.91 -15.33
C LEU A 128 -7.08 8.83 -14.10
N GLU A 129 -8.08 9.72 -13.96
CA GLU A 129 -8.27 10.51 -12.75
C GLU A 129 -8.34 9.65 -11.49
N VAL A 130 -7.83 10.17 -10.37
CA VAL A 130 -7.84 9.48 -9.07
C VAL A 130 -9.24 9.49 -8.48
N PRO A 131 -9.89 8.31 -8.34
CA PRO A 131 -11.17 8.24 -7.65
C PRO A 131 -11.05 8.77 -6.23
N VAL A 132 -12.07 9.47 -5.75
CA VAL A 132 -12.07 10.08 -4.40
C VAL A 132 -11.97 9.05 -3.28
N ASP A 133 -12.34 7.80 -3.56
CA ASP A 133 -12.26 6.68 -2.61
C ASP A 133 -10.90 5.95 -2.66
N ASP A 134 -10.02 6.24 -3.63
CA ASP A 134 -8.66 5.68 -3.72
C ASP A 134 -7.67 6.51 -2.87
N HIS A 135 -7.89 6.48 -1.55
CA HIS A 135 -7.08 7.21 -0.57
C HIS A 135 -5.59 6.85 -0.66
N GLU A 136 -5.27 5.58 -0.93
CA GLU A 136 -3.91 5.08 -1.07
C GLU A 136 -3.19 5.75 -2.26
N ARG A 137 -3.85 5.87 -3.41
CA ARG A 137 -3.25 6.54 -4.58
C ARG A 137 -3.18 8.05 -4.39
N ILE A 138 -4.18 8.64 -3.75
CA ILE A 138 -4.16 10.08 -3.39
C ILE A 138 -2.92 10.38 -2.54
N GLU A 139 -2.67 9.60 -1.48
CA GLU A 139 -1.52 9.78 -0.60
C GLU A 139 -0.19 9.60 -1.35
N LYS A 140 -0.05 8.54 -2.16
CA LYS A 140 1.14 8.29 -2.98
C LYS A 140 1.43 9.44 -3.95
N VAL A 141 0.42 9.97 -4.61
CA VAL A 141 0.56 11.11 -5.53
C VAL A 141 0.95 12.37 -4.76
N GLN A 142 0.33 12.63 -3.61
CA GLN A 142 0.66 13.76 -2.75
C GLN A 142 2.12 13.71 -2.28
N GLU A 143 2.58 12.57 -1.77
CA GLU A 143 3.95 12.37 -1.30
C GLU A 143 4.97 12.50 -2.45
N TYR A 144 4.68 11.90 -3.61
CA TYR A 144 5.53 12.01 -4.79
C TYR A 144 5.67 13.47 -5.23
N VAL A 145 4.56 14.20 -5.37
CA VAL A 145 4.57 15.60 -5.78
C VAL A 145 5.30 16.46 -4.74
N ALA A 146 5.06 16.25 -3.44
CA ALA A 146 5.71 16.99 -2.36
C ALA A 146 7.24 16.89 -2.42
N ASN A 147 7.78 15.71 -2.76
CA ASN A 147 9.23 15.49 -2.88
C ASN A 147 9.89 16.25 -4.05
N TYR A 148 9.12 16.72 -5.03
CA TYR A 148 9.63 17.47 -6.19
C TYR A 148 9.22 18.96 -6.20
N ILE A 149 8.52 19.42 -5.17
CA ILE A 149 8.22 20.85 -5.00
C ILE A 149 9.45 21.54 -4.42
N ASN A 150 9.92 22.58 -5.12
CA ASN A 150 11.05 23.40 -4.66
C ASN A 150 10.63 24.27 -3.48
N ALA A 151 11.34 24.13 -2.35
CA ALA A 151 11.09 24.90 -1.13
C ALA A 151 11.34 26.41 -1.30
N ASP A 152 12.40 26.80 -2.02
CA ASP A 152 12.74 28.20 -2.30
C ASP A 152 11.64 28.88 -3.13
N TRP A 153 11.03 28.14 -4.07
CA TRP A 153 9.89 28.65 -4.84
C TRP A 153 8.67 28.86 -3.94
N ILE A 154 8.37 27.94 -3.03
CA ILE A 154 7.30 28.09 -2.04
C ILE A 154 7.56 29.30 -1.12
N GLU A 155 8.80 29.46 -0.65
CA GLU A 155 9.18 30.60 0.18
C GLU A 155 9.01 31.92 -0.57
N SER A 156 9.37 31.97 -1.86
CA SER A 156 9.20 33.15 -2.71
C SER A 156 7.73 33.58 -2.86
N LEU A 157 6.79 32.62 -2.89
CA LEU A 157 5.35 32.89 -2.91
C LEU A 157 4.82 33.45 -1.59
N THR A 158 5.48 33.14 -0.47
CA THR A 158 5.08 33.60 0.87
C THR A 158 5.79 34.87 1.32
N ALA A 159 6.89 35.26 0.67
CA ALA A 159 7.71 36.41 1.03
C ALA A 159 6.94 37.75 1.00
N THR A 160 5.86 37.84 0.23
CA THR A 160 5.01 39.06 0.13
C THR A 160 3.79 39.04 1.06
N SER A 161 3.58 37.98 1.85
CA SER A 161 2.40 37.85 2.71
C SER A 161 2.71 38.22 4.16
N GLU A 162 2.22 39.39 4.61
CA GLU A 162 2.25 39.81 6.02
C GLU A 162 1.25 39.04 6.91
N ARG A 163 0.58 38.00 6.41
CA ARG A 163 -0.37 37.23 7.22
C ARG A 163 0.39 36.36 8.22
N SER A 164 -0.08 36.35 9.48
CA SER A 164 0.40 35.41 10.50
C SER A 164 0.45 34.01 9.90
N ARG A 165 1.62 33.34 9.97
CA ARG A 165 1.87 31.98 9.48
C ARG A 165 0.86 31.01 10.13
N ARG A 166 -0.31 30.84 9.51
CA ARG A 166 -1.32 29.86 9.94
C ARG A 166 -0.96 28.55 9.26
N LEU A 167 -0.28 27.69 10.00
CA LEU A 167 0.01 26.33 9.54
C LEU A 167 -1.28 25.53 9.50
N SER A 168 -1.51 24.80 8.41
CA SER A 168 -2.53 23.75 8.41
C SER A 168 -2.12 22.65 9.41
N PRO A 169 -3.06 21.85 9.96
CA PRO A 169 -2.71 20.78 10.89
C PRO A 169 -1.63 19.81 10.36
N PRO A 170 -1.61 19.43 9.06
CA PRO A 170 -0.52 18.63 8.51
C PRO A 170 0.83 19.37 8.47
N ALA A 171 0.85 20.64 8.05
CA ALA A 171 2.07 21.44 7.98
C ALA A 171 2.68 21.68 9.38
N PHE A 172 1.83 21.88 10.39
CA PHE A 172 2.26 21.98 11.79
C PHE A 172 2.91 20.68 12.28
N ARG A 173 2.29 19.52 12.02
CA ARG A 173 2.84 18.21 12.40
C ARG A 173 4.17 17.92 11.71
N TYR A 174 4.28 18.24 10.42
CA TYR A 174 5.52 18.11 9.67
C TYR A 174 6.63 18.97 10.28
N GLN A 175 6.36 20.26 10.49
CA GLN A 175 7.33 21.18 11.10
C GLN A 175 7.75 20.73 12.50
N LEU A 176 6.81 20.27 13.33
CA LEU A 176 7.11 19.75 14.66
C LEU A 176 7.99 18.49 14.60
N THR A 177 7.74 17.60 13.63
CA THR A 177 8.52 16.38 13.42
C THR A 177 9.95 16.71 12.99
N GLU A 178 10.13 17.68 12.09
CA GLU A 178 11.45 18.13 11.64
C GLU A 178 12.25 18.82 12.76
N LEU A 179 11.57 19.59 13.62
CA LEU A 179 12.19 20.15 14.81
C LEU A 179 12.63 19.05 15.80
N ALA A 180 11.79 18.03 16.01
CA ALA A 180 12.12 16.90 16.87
C ALA A 180 13.31 16.10 16.34
N ARG A 181 13.32 15.79 15.03
CA ARG A 181 14.44 15.11 14.34
C ARG A 181 15.76 15.87 14.53
N LYS A 182 15.75 17.20 14.34
CA LYS A 182 16.94 18.05 14.56
C LYS A 182 17.39 18.06 16.02
N ALA A 183 16.45 17.98 16.96
CA ALA A 183 16.76 18.00 18.38
C ALA A 183 17.30 16.66 18.91
N GLY A 184 16.98 15.54 18.24
CA GLY A 184 17.52 14.21 18.53
C GLY A 184 17.38 13.80 20.00
N LYS A 185 16.24 14.13 20.61
CA LYS A 185 16.05 13.95 22.06
C LYS A 185 15.72 12.50 22.42
N ARG A 186 15.94 12.16 23.68
CA ARG A 186 15.58 10.86 24.25
C ARG A 186 14.23 10.98 24.97
N ILE A 187 13.28 10.11 24.63
CA ILE A 187 11.90 10.15 25.14
C ILE A 187 11.64 8.87 25.92
N VAL A 188 11.25 9.02 27.18
CA VAL A 188 10.88 7.90 28.05
C VAL A 188 9.38 7.66 27.92
N LEU A 189 9.01 6.40 27.66
CA LEU A 189 7.64 5.94 27.48
C LEU A 189 7.31 4.96 28.62
N PRO A 190 6.58 5.43 29.66
CA PRO A 190 6.29 4.64 30.85
C PRO A 190 5.32 3.47 30.61
N GLU A 191 4.51 3.56 29.56
CA GLU A 191 3.52 2.56 29.14
C GLU A 191 4.13 1.61 28.09
N GLY A 192 5.33 1.07 28.41
CA GLY A 192 6.13 0.31 27.44
C GLY A 192 5.52 -1.01 27.00
N ASP A 193 4.52 -1.51 27.71
CA ASP A 193 3.74 -2.72 27.45
C ASP A 193 2.43 -2.46 26.67
N GLU A 194 2.06 -1.19 26.44
CA GLU A 194 0.85 -0.83 25.70
C GLU A 194 1.08 -0.93 24.17
N PRO A 195 0.22 -1.66 23.42
CA PRO A 195 0.47 -1.94 22.00
C PRO A 195 0.63 -0.71 21.09
N ARG A 196 -0.12 0.38 21.33
CA ARG A 196 -0.03 1.63 20.55
C ARG A 196 1.26 2.38 20.87
N THR A 197 1.70 2.38 22.12
CA THR A 197 2.96 2.99 22.57
C THR A 197 4.17 2.25 21.96
N VAL A 198 4.16 0.92 21.97
CA VAL A 198 5.21 0.10 21.33
C VAL A 198 5.29 0.39 19.83
N LYS A 199 4.14 0.43 19.15
CA LYS A 199 4.07 0.76 17.71
C LYS A 199 4.55 2.18 17.42
N ALA A 200 4.17 3.15 18.26
CA ALA A 200 4.59 4.54 18.12
C ALA A 200 6.10 4.70 18.33
N ALA A 201 6.68 3.99 19.31
CA ALA A 201 8.12 3.98 19.56
C ALA A 201 8.90 3.41 18.36
N ALA A 202 8.40 2.32 17.77
CA ALA A 202 8.98 1.74 16.56
C ALA A 202 8.97 2.73 15.38
N ILE A 203 7.83 3.35 15.10
CA ILE A 203 7.70 4.37 14.04
C ILE A 203 8.61 5.58 14.32
N CYS A 204 8.72 6.00 15.58
CA CYS A 204 9.56 7.11 16.01
C CYS A 204 11.04 6.85 15.73
N ALA A 205 11.51 5.65 16.07
CA ALA A 205 12.89 5.21 15.84
C ALA A 205 13.19 5.00 14.34
N GLU A 206 12.31 4.31 13.60
CA GLU A 206 12.44 4.08 12.16
C GLU A 206 12.52 5.39 11.38
N ARG A 207 11.69 6.38 11.77
CA ARG A 207 11.70 7.72 11.16
C ARG A 207 12.81 8.62 11.69
N GLY A 208 13.63 8.17 12.64
CA GLY A 208 14.74 8.94 13.22
C GLY A 208 14.29 10.21 13.94
N ILE A 209 13.11 10.20 14.57
CA ILE A 209 12.53 11.38 15.24
C ILE A 209 13.18 11.61 16.61
N ALA A 210 13.35 10.54 17.39
CA ALA A 210 13.91 10.56 18.74
C ALA A 210 14.40 9.16 19.13
N THR A 211 15.26 9.08 20.15
CA THR A 211 15.60 7.80 20.81
C THR A 211 14.52 7.46 21.83
N CYS A 212 13.80 6.37 21.63
CA CYS A 212 12.71 5.96 22.52
C CYS A 212 13.21 4.98 23.59
N VAL A 213 12.84 5.23 24.85
CA VAL A 213 13.12 4.33 25.97
C VAL A 213 11.79 3.78 26.48
N LEU A 214 11.52 2.50 26.23
CA LEU A 214 10.34 1.79 26.73
C LEU A 214 10.63 1.28 28.15
N LEU A 215 9.81 1.70 29.12
CA LEU A 215 9.88 1.20 30.48
C LEU A 215 8.91 0.02 30.64
N GLY A 216 9.41 -1.10 31.16
CA GLY A 216 8.58 -2.26 31.49
C GLY A 216 9.35 -3.57 31.41
N ASN A 217 8.64 -4.68 31.56
CA ASN A 217 9.24 -6.02 31.49
C ASN A 217 9.70 -6.34 30.06
N PRO A 218 11.00 -6.59 29.82
CA PRO A 218 11.51 -6.84 28.46
C PRO A 218 10.83 -8.00 27.74
N ALA A 219 10.45 -9.08 28.44
CA ALA A 219 9.81 -10.23 27.82
C ALA A 219 8.38 -9.88 27.32
N GLU A 220 7.66 -9.06 28.08
CA GLU A 220 6.32 -8.61 27.73
C GLU A 220 6.33 -7.64 26.56
N ILE A 221 7.25 -6.67 26.58
CA ILE A 221 7.41 -5.68 25.51
C ILE A 221 7.76 -6.37 24.18
N ASN A 222 8.69 -7.34 24.20
CA ASN A 222 9.05 -8.10 23.00
C ASN A 222 7.87 -8.95 22.47
N ARG A 223 7.06 -9.53 23.37
CA ARG A 223 5.85 -10.27 22.98
C ARG A 223 4.81 -9.35 22.34
N VAL A 224 4.60 -8.15 22.90
CA VAL A 224 3.69 -7.14 22.34
C VAL A 224 4.19 -6.69 20.97
N ALA A 225 5.49 -6.40 20.83
CA ALA A 225 6.10 -6.04 19.56
C ALA A 225 5.88 -7.11 18.47
N ALA A 226 6.15 -8.38 18.79
CA ALA A 226 5.91 -9.49 17.87
C ALA A 226 4.42 -9.62 17.48
N SER A 227 3.51 -9.45 18.44
CA SER A 227 2.06 -9.49 18.17
C SER A 227 1.57 -8.36 17.27
N GLN A 228 2.26 -7.22 17.28
CA GLN A 228 1.97 -6.05 16.44
C GLN A 228 2.75 -6.07 15.11
N GLY A 229 3.60 -7.08 14.89
CA GLY A 229 4.43 -7.20 13.69
C GLY A 229 5.50 -6.11 13.58
N VAL A 230 6.00 -5.58 14.70
CA VAL A 230 7.03 -4.53 14.74
C VAL A 230 8.34 -5.08 15.29
N GLU A 231 9.45 -4.76 14.63
CA GLU A 231 10.79 -5.07 15.11
C GLU A 231 11.36 -3.91 15.93
N LEU A 232 11.78 -4.18 17.17
CA LEU A 232 12.42 -3.18 18.03
C LEU A 232 13.91 -3.08 17.69
N GLY A 233 14.21 -2.27 16.66
CA GLY A 233 15.55 -2.10 16.10
C GLY A 233 16.37 -0.96 16.73
N ALA A 234 17.36 -0.47 15.97
CA ALA A 234 18.23 0.63 16.38
C ALA A 234 17.43 1.90 16.69
N GLY A 235 17.68 2.52 17.85
CA GLY A 235 16.97 3.73 18.31
C GLY A 235 15.89 3.48 19.37
N ILE A 236 15.66 2.21 19.76
CA ILE A 236 14.78 1.84 20.86
C ILE A 236 15.61 1.17 21.96
N GLU A 237 15.41 1.62 23.18
CA GLU A 237 16.00 1.03 24.38
C GLU A 237 14.88 0.50 25.28
N ILE A 238 15.08 -0.67 25.88
CA ILE A 238 14.15 -1.24 26.85
C ILE A 238 14.81 -1.21 28.21
N VAL A 239 14.13 -0.61 29.19
CA VAL A 239 14.63 -0.48 30.56
C VAL A 239 13.63 -1.12 31.51
N ASP A 240 14.09 -2.12 32.26
CA ASP A 240 13.31 -2.75 33.32
C ASP A 240 13.37 -1.89 34.60
N PRO A 241 12.25 -1.30 35.06
CA PRO A 241 12.23 -0.46 36.25
C PRO A 241 12.71 -1.17 37.52
N GLU A 242 12.46 -2.49 37.65
CA GLU A 242 12.84 -3.25 38.86
C GLU A 242 14.36 -3.45 38.93
N VAL A 243 15.01 -3.63 37.78
CA VAL A 243 16.48 -3.79 37.70
C VAL A 243 17.19 -2.46 37.97
N VAL A 244 16.68 -1.36 37.44
CA VAL A 244 17.37 -0.05 37.54
C VAL A 244 16.97 0.72 38.81
N ARG A 245 15.96 0.28 39.56
CA ARG A 245 15.52 0.92 40.82
C ARG A 245 16.68 1.15 41.80
N GLU A 246 17.59 0.19 41.96
CA GLU A 246 18.73 0.33 42.88
C GLU A 246 19.71 1.44 42.49
N SER A 247 19.84 1.71 41.18
CA SER A 247 20.74 2.77 40.67
C SER A 247 20.19 4.18 40.89
N TYR A 248 18.87 4.32 41.06
CA TYR A 248 18.21 5.62 41.27
C TYR A 248 17.94 5.95 42.74
N VAL A 249 17.76 4.94 43.61
CA VAL A 249 17.45 5.16 45.04
C VAL A 249 18.70 5.38 45.89
N TRP A 250 19.88 4.93 45.46
CA TRP A 250 21.12 5.07 46.25
C TRP A 250 21.92 6.38 45.99
N SER A 251 21.62 7.12 44.92
CA SER A 251 22.37 8.32 44.54
C SER A 251 21.97 9.61 45.29
N SER A 252 20.98 9.55 46.19
CA SER A 252 20.51 10.71 46.98
C SER A 252 21.18 10.86 48.36
N GLY A 253 22.18 10.03 48.69
CA GLY A 253 22.69 9.89 50.08
C GLY A 253 24.16 10.25 50.36
N ARG A 254 24.92 10.85 49.43
CA ARG A 254 26.32 11.25 49.69
C ARG A 254 26.69 12.58 49.04
N THR A 255 26.57 13.67 49.80
CA THR A 255 27.65 14.61 50.19
C THR A 255 27.04 15.83 50.89
N ALA A 256 27.27 15.92 52.21
CA ALA A 256 27.51 17.17 52.93
C ALA A 256 29.01 17.19 53.26
#